data_AF-A0A2W5RYV6-F1
#
_entry.id   AF-A0A2W5RYV6-F1
#
_cell.length_a   1.000
_cell.length_b   1.000
_cell.length_c   1.000
_cell.angle_alpha   90.00
_cell.angle_beta   90.00
_cell.angle_gamma   90.00
#
_symmetry.space_group_name_H-M   'P 1'
#
loop_
_entity.id
_entity.type
_entity.pdbx_description
1 polymer ?
#
loop_
_entity_poly.entity_id
_entity_poly.type
_entity_poly.pdbx_seq_one_letter_code
_entity_poly.pdbx_strand_id
1 'polypeptide(L)'
;MAKASPVALRQRRSNQNDVETEAMLFQGANITQLGKLFRMERRDITAKISGNVPPCGERGGYPIYFIHEVAPHIVKPIYDIETYLKRMHHNDLPKHLSKEFWAGLRQRQEYLKAEGDLWETDKVIEVMADAFKTLRMTLLLAGDTVEREMTLTHQQRDKLRVIFDGALNDLADSLVNRFADRAKKEVIDDDEI
;
A
#
# COMPACT_ATOMS: atom_id res chain seq x y z
N MET A 1 9.34 -34.34 -63.19
CA MET A 1 8.68 -34.78 -61.94
C MET A 1 8.94 -33.75 -60.86
N ALA A 2 7.95 -32.94 -60.51
CA ALA A 2 8.00 -32.05 -59.34
C ALA A 2 6.80 -32.39 -58.45
N LYS A 3 7.06 -32.89 -57.23
CA LYS A 3 6.05 -33.22 -56.23
C LYS A 3 5.47 -31.92 -55.69
N ALA A 4 4.17 -31.69 -55.89
CA ALA A 4 3.43 -30.63 -55.23
C ALA A 4 3.20 -31.02 -53.76
N SER A 5 3.79 -30.28 -52.82
CA SER A 5 3.52 -30.39 -51.39
C SER A 5 2.07 -29.99 -51.08
N PRO A 6 1.40 -30.64 -50.11
CA PRO A 6 0.04 -30.28 -49.75
C PRO A 6 0.10 -29.02 -48.89
N VAL A 7 -0.23 -27.87 -49.49
CA VAL A 7 -0.54 -26.66 -48.72
C VAL A 7 -1.85 -26.96 -48.00
N ALA A 8 -1.75 -27.40 -46.75
CA ALA A 8 -2.88 -27.52 -45.84
C ALA A 8 -3.62 -26.17 -45.85
N LEU A 9 -4.92 -26.21 -46.16
CA LEU A 9 -5.82 -25.08 -45.97
C LEU A 9 -5.68 -24.62 -44.51
N ARG A 10 -4.92 -23.56 -44.28
CA ARG A 10 -5.03 -22.75 -43.06
C ARG A 10 -6.42 -22.13 -43.13
N GLN A 11 -7.41 -22.79 -42.54
CA GLN A 11 -8.68 -22.16 -42.18
C GLN A 11 -8.33 -20.87 -41.43
N ARG A 12 -8.57 -19.72 -42.08
CA ARG A 12 -8.58 -18.43 -41.41
C ARG A 12 -9.59 -18.57 -40.27
N ARG A 13 -9.12 -18.59 -39.02
CA ARG A 13 -10.01 -18.48 -37.86
C ARG A 13 -10.74 -17.16 -38.01
N SER A 14 -12.02 -17.21 -38.38
CA SER A 14 -12.89 -16.07 -38.26
C SER A 14 -12.95 -15.72 -36.77
N ASN A 15 -12.66 -14.49 -36.38
CA ASN A 15 -12.98 -13.97 -35.04
C ASN A 15 -14.51 -13.83 -34.82
N GLN A 16 -15.33 -14.46 -35.66
CA GLN A 16 -16.76 -14.53 -35.46
C GLN A 16 -17.04 -15.59 -34.40
N ASN A 17 -17.76 -15.16 -33.37
CA ASN A 17 -18.28 -16.06 -32.36
C ASN A 17 -19.31 -16.97 -33.03
N ASP A 18 -19.29 -18.26 -32.69
CA ASP A 18 -20.35 -19.17 -33.13
C ASP A 18 -21.70 -18.70 -32.55
N VAL A 19 -22.80 -18.99 -33.26
CA VAL A 19 -24.16 -18.58 -32.88
C VAL A 19 -24.51 -19.00 -31.44
N GLU A 20 -24.02 -20.16 -31.00
CA GLU A 20 -24.19 -20.65 -29.63
C GLU A 20 -23.43 -19.81 -28.59
N THR A 21 -22.25 -19.31 -28.96
CA THR A 21 -21.42 -18.47 -28.10
C THR A 21 -22.04 -17.08 -27.96
N GLU A 22 -22.56 -16.51 -29.05
CA GLU A 22 -23.30 -15.24 -28.99
C GLU A 22 -24.57 -15.37 -28.13
N ALA A 23 -25.34 -16.45 -28.31
CA ALA A 23 -26.52 -16.70 -27.50
C ALA A 23 -26.19 -16.89 -26.00
N MET A 24 -25.01 -17.43 -25.67
CA MET A 24 -24.57 -17.56 -24.28
C MET A 24 -24.10 -16.23 -23.69
N LEU A 25 -23.38 -15.41 -24.46
CA LEU A 25 -22.84 -14.12 -24.00
C LEU A 25 -23.94 -13.05 -23.85
N PHE A 26 -24.87 -12.98 -24.79
CA PHE A 26 -25.85 -11.89 -24.86
C PHE A 26 -27.21 -12.23 -24.26
N GLN A 27 -27.67 -13.48 -24.36
CA GLN A 27 -28.99 -13.88 -23.84
C GLN A 27 -28.90 -14.57 -22.48
N GLY A 28 -27.69 -14.84 -21.98
CA GLY A 28 -27.46 -15.49 -20.68
C GLY A 28 -27.22 -16.99 -20.76
N ALA A 29 -26.75 -17.54 -19.64
CA ALA A 29 -26.30 -18.91 -19.51
C ALA A 29 -27.09 -19.67 -18.43
N ASN A 30 -27.36 -20.95 -18.67
CA ASN A 30 -27.93 -21.86 -17.68
C ASN A 30 -26.84 -22.25 -16.65
N ILE A 31 -27.25 -22.66 -15.45
CA ILE A 31 -26.39 -23.11 -14.35
C ILE A 31 -25.37 -24.18 -14.80
N THR A 32 -25.72 -25.10 -15.72
CA THR A 32 -24.75 -26.06 -16.27
C THR A 32 -23.64 -25.39 -17.08
N GLN A 33 -24.00 -24.39 -17.87
CA GLN A 33 -23.07 -23.65 -18.72
C GLN A 33 -22.18 -22.75 -17.85
N LEU A 34 -22.75 -22.13 -16.81
CA LEU A 34 -22.00 -21.40 -15.79
C LEU A 34 -21.01 -22.32 -15.04
N GLY A 35 -21.40 -23.55 -14.72
CA GLY A 35 -20.51 -24.56 -14.12
C GLY A 35 -19.31 -24.88 -14.98
N LYS A 36 -19.52 -25.02 -16.29
CA LYS A 36 -18.44 -25.23 -17.26
C LYS A 36 -17.58 -23.97 -17.42
N LEU A 37 -18.18 -22.78 -17.44
CA LEU A 37 -17.49 -21.50 -17.64
C LEU A 37 -16.57 -21.16 -16.46
N PHE A 38 -17.07 -21.29 -15.23
CA PHE A 38 -16.35 -20.93 -14.01
C PHE A 38 -15.62 -22.12 -13.36
N ARG A 39 -15.70 -23.32 -13.96
CA ARG A 39 -15.11 -24.57 -13.43
C ARG A 39 -15.56 -24.87 -12.00
N MET A 40 -16.86 -24.76 -11.75
CA MET A 40 -17.49 -24.97 -10.43
C MET A 40 -18.63 -25.99 -10.51
N GLU A 41 -18.94 -26.65 -9.40
CA GLU A 41 -20.08 -27.56 -9.32
C GLU A 41 -21.39 -26.78 -9.38
N ARG A 42 -22.41 -27.39 -9.99
CA ARG A 42 -23.77 -26.83 -10.10
C ARG A 42 -24.34 -26.39 -8.75
N ARG A 43 -24.07 -27.18 -7.69
CA ARG A 43 -24.52 -26.91 -6.31
C ARG A 43 -23.91 -25.61 -5.75
N ASP A 44 -22.60 -25.42 -5.93
CA ASP A 44 -21.89 -24.24 -5.46
C ASP A 44 -22.36 -22.97 -6.15
N ILE A 45 -22.67 -23.09 -7.46
CA ILE A 45 -23.19 -21.97 -8.24
C ILE A 45 -24.60 -21.61 -7.79
N THR A 46 -25.48 -22.60 -7.64
CA THR A 46 -26.83 -22.36 -7.12
C THR A 46 -26.78 -21.70 -5.74
N ALA A 47 -25.96 -22.20 -4.82
CA ALA A 47 -25.84 -21.62 -3.48
C ALA A 47 -25.38 -20.15 -3.48
N LYS A 48 -24.50 -19.74 -4.41
CA LYS A 48 -23.98 -18.36 -4.51
C LYS A 48 -24.93 -17.39 -5.21
N ILE A 49 -25.73 -17.88 -6.15
CA ILE A 49 -26.67 -17.07 -6.94
C ILE A 49 -28.04 -16.99 -6.25
N SER A 50 -28.47 -18.04 -5.54
CA SER A 50 -29.76 -18.10 -4.87
C SER A 50 -29.93 -16.97 -3.85
N GLY A 51 -30.77 -15.99 -4.20
CA GLY A 51 -31.12 -14.83 -3.38
C GLY A 51 -30.45 -13.51 -3.80
N ASN A 52 -29.36 -13.57 -4.56
CA ASN A 52 -28.59 -12.37 -4.94
C ASN A 52 -28.83 -11.92 -6.38
N VAL A 53 -29.09 -12.86 -7.29
CA VAL A 53 -29.25 -12.57 -8.72
C VAL A 53 -30.56 -13.17 -9.24
N PRO A 54 -31.52 -12.36 -9.76
CA PRO A 54 -32.73 -12.87 -10.36
C PRO A 54 -32.44 -13.54 -11.73
N PRO A 55 -33.21 -14.55 -12.15
CA PRO A 55 -33.10 -15.10 -13.49
C PRO A 55 -33.53 -14.07 -14.54
N CYS A 56 -32.76 -13.96 -15.63
CA CYS A 56 -33.06 -13.07 -16.76
C CYS A 56 -34.22 -13.60 -17.62
N GLY A 57 -34.45 -14.92 -17.61
CA GLY A 57 -35.52 -15.56 -18.35
C GLY A 57 -35.43 -17.08 -18.25
N GLU A 58 -36.10 -17.76 -19.18
CA GLU A 58 -36.10 -19.22 -19.27
C GLU A 58 -35.74 -19.70 -20.68
N ARG A 59 -34.90 -20.73 -20.77
CA ARG A 59 -34.55 -21.40 -22.03
C ARG A 59 -34.74 -22.90 -21.87
N GLY A 60 -35.69 -23.46 -22.64
CA GLY A 60 -36.03 -24.88 -22.57
C GLY A 60 -36.53 -25.31 -21.19
N GLY A 61 -37.26 -24.43 -20.48
CA GLY A 61 -37.79 -24.68 -19.14
C GLY A 61 -36.77 -24.55 -17.99
N TYR A 62 -35.56 -24.06 -18.28
CA TYR A 62 -34.53 -23.81 -17.26
C TYR A 62 -34.22 -22.32 -17.15
N PRO A 63 -33.99 -21.79 -15.93
CA PRO A 63 -33.63 -20.39 -15.74
C PRO A 63 -32.24 -20.09 -16.34
N ILE A 64 -32.13 -18.91 -16.96
CA ILE A 64 -30.88 -18.36 -17.49
C ILE A 64 -30.49 -17.09 -16.74
N TYR A 65 -29.19 -16.88 -16.60
CA TYR A 65 -28.63 -15.74 -15.86
C TYR A 65 -27.61 -15.02 -16.73
N PHE A 66 -27.54 -13.70 -16.58
CA PHE A 66 -26.50 -12.92 -17.24
C PHE A 66 -25.14 -13.18 -16.61
N ILE A 67 -24.13 -13.43 -17.46
CA ILE A 67 -22.78 -13.78 -17.00
C ILE A 67 -22.17 -12.63 -16.19
N HIS A 68 -22.40 -11.38 -16.59
CA HIS A 68 -21.86 -10.21 -15.90
C HIS A 68 -22.49 -9.97 -14.51
N GLU A 69 -23.75 -10.34 -14.30
CA GLU A 69 -24.41 -10.24 -13.00
C GLU A 69 -23.98 -11.35 -12.05
N VAL A 70 -23.72 -12.54 -12.60
CA VAL A 70 -23.32 -13.72 -11.85
C VAL A 70 -21.83 -13.69 -11.47
N ALA A 71 -20.96 -13.16 -12.34
CA ALA A 71 -19.51 -13.20 -12.16
C ALA A 71 -19.01 -12.64 -10.81
N PRO A 72 -19.50 -11.48 -10.30
CA PRO A 72 -19.03 -10.92 -9.03
C PRO A 72 -19.33 -11.80 -7.81
N HIS A 73 -20.39 -12.60 -7.87
CA HIS A 73 -20.79 -13.48 -6.76
C HIS A 73 -20.06 -14.83 -6.81
N ILE A 74 -19.68 -15.28 -8.00
CA ILE A 74 -19.00 -16.57 -8.19
C ILE A 74 -17.49 -16.43 -7.97
N VAL A 75 -16.89 -15.40 -8.58
CA VAL A 75 -15.44 -15.21 -8.62
C VAL A 75 -14.97 -14.57 -7.32
N LYS A 76 -14.04 -15.23 -6.63
CA LYS A 76 -13.37 -14.63 -5.48
C LYS A 76 -12.56 -13.43 -5.97
N PRO A 77 -12.70 -12.22 -5.38
CA PRO A 77 -11.86 -11.09 -5.74
C PRO A 77 -10.39 -11.43 -5.52
N ILE A 78 -9.53 -11.12 -6.50
CA ILE A 78 -8.08 -11.32 -6.43
C ILE A 78 -7.40 -10.12 -5.73
N TYR A 79 -8.05 -9.54 -4.73
CA TYR A 79 -7.48 -8.40 -4.01
C TYR A 79 -6.88 -8.87 -2.69
N ASP A 80 -5.66 -8.41 -2.42
CA ASP A 80 -5.14 -8.35 -1.07
C ASP A 80 -6.08 -7.45 -0.26
N ILE A 81 -6.79 -8.05 0.70
CA ILE A 81 -7.82 -7.41 1.52
C ILE A 81 -7.24 -6.17 2.20
N GLU A 82 -5.95 -6.20 2.57
CA GLU A 82 -5.25 -5.09 3.19
C GLU A 82 -5.14 -3.89 2.25
N THR A 83 -4.76 -4.12 0.99
CA THR A 83 -4.66 -3.08 -0.04
C THR A 83 -6.03 -2.49 -0.40
N TYR A 84 -7.09 -3.30 -0.40
CA TYR A 84 -8.46 -2.84 -0.66
C TYR A 84 -9.04 -2.03 0.51
N LEU A 85 -8.80 -2.46 1.75
CA LEU A 85 -9.17 -1.71 2.96
C LEU A 85 -8.42 -0.37 3.06
N LYS A 86 -7.14 -0.33 2.67
CA LYS A 86 -6.34 0.92 2.63
C LYS A 86 -6.89 1.94 1.62
N ARG A 87 -7.50 1.48 0.53
CA ARG A 87 -8.06 2.33 -0.54
C ARG A 87 -9.54 2.68 -0.32
N MET A 88 -10.23 2.06 0.64
CA MET A 88 -11.60 2.41 0.98
C MET A 88 -11.66 3.75 1.71
N HIS A 89 -12.57 4.61 1.29
CA HIS A 89 -12.92 5.81 2.05
C HIS A 89 -13.59 5.38 3.37
N HIS A 90 -13.29 6.06 4.48
CA HIS A 90 -13.76 5.70 5.84
C HIS A 90 -15.30 5.60 6.01
N ASN A 91 -16.07 6.07 5.01
CA ASN A 91 -17.53 6.01 4.98
C ASN A 91 -18.09 4.74 4.33
N ASP A 92 -17.26 3.99 3.59
CA ASP A 92 -17.68 2.75 2.92
C ASP A 92 -17.46 1.50 3.78
N LEU A 93 -16.79 1.64 4.93
CA LEU A 93 -16.71 0.57 5.91
C LEU A 93 -18.06 0.42 6.65
N PRO A 94 -18.61 -0.80 6.73
CA PRO A 94 -19.73 -1.08 7.62
C PRO A 94 -19.38 -0.69 9.06
N LYS A 95 -20.29 0.02 9.75
CA LYS A 95 -20.06 0.59 11.11
C LYS A 95 -19.51 -0.40 12.15
N HIS A 96 -19.75 -1.70 11.99
CA HIS A 96 -19.22 -2.74 12.87
C HIS A 96 -17.74 -3.05 12.61
N LEU A 97 -17.28 -2.97 11.36
CA LEU A 97 -15.90 -3.27 10.96
C LEU A 97 -14.96 -2.09 11.25
N SER A 98 -15.47 -0.85 11.23
CA SER A 98 -14.66 0.34 11.51
C SER A 98 -13.98 0.26 12.87
N LYS A 99 -14.69 -0.24 13.89
CA LYS A 99 -14.13 -0.36 15.26
C LYS A 99 -12.98 -1.35 15.31
N GLU A 100 -13.13 -2.51 14.67
CA GLU A 100 -12.08 -3.55 14.63
C GLU A 100 -10.88 -3.10 13.79
N PHE A 101 -11.12 -2.40 12.69
CA PHE A 101 -10.07 -1.80 11.88
C PHE A 101 -9.22 -0.80 12.70
N TRP A 102 -9.86 0.14 13.40
CA TRP A 102 -9.16 1.09 14.27
C TRP A 102 -8.47 0.41 15.46
N ALA A 103 -9.07 -0.64 16.01
CA ALA A 103 -8.45 -1.44 17.08
C ALA A 103 -7.18 -2.15 16.57
N GLY A 104 -7.23 -2.76 15.38
CA GLY A 104 -6.09 -3.41 14.76
C GLY A 104 -4.97 -2.44 14.40
N LEU A 105 -5.31 -1.25 13.90
CA LEU A 105 -4.32 -0.18 13.66
C LEU A 105 -3.65 0.29 14.95
N ARG A 106 -4.42 0.50 16.02
CA ARG A 106 -3.87 0.86 17.33
C ARG A 106 -2.95 -0.24 17.87
N GLN A 107 -3.38 -1.50 17.77
CA GLN A 107 -2.57 -2.64 18.21
C GLN A 107 -1.27 -2.77 17.40
N ARG A 108 -1.31 -2.48 16.09
CA ARG A 108 -0.10 -2.42 15.25
C ARG A 108 0.84 -1.30 15.68
N GLN A 109 0.31 -0.11 15.97
CA GLN A 109 1.13 1.02 16.47
C GLN A 109 1.73 0.71 17.84
N GLU A 110 0.97 0.10 18.75
CA GLU A 110 1.47 -0.34 20.07
C GLU A 110 2.58 -1.40 19.93
N TYR A 111 2.40 -2.36 19.03
CA TYR A 111 3.42 -3.36 18.73
C TYR A 111 4.71 -2.71 18.20
N LEU A 112 4.62 -1.83 17.20
CA LEU A 112 5.78 -1.13 16.63
C LEU A 112 6.47 -0.21 17.66
N LYS A 113 5.70 0.41 18.56
CA LYS A 113 6.24 1.21 19.66
C LYS A 113 6.97 0.34 20.69
N ALA A 114 6.46 -0.86 20.96
CA ALA A 114 7.10 -1.81 21.88
C ALA A 114 8.37 -2.43 21.28
N GLU A 115 8.37 -2.71 19.97
CA GLU A 115 9.55 -3.18 19.22
C GLU A 115 10.64 -2.10 19.11
N GLY A 116 10.26 -0.82 19.25
CA GLY A 116 11.16 0.31 19.20
C GLY A 116 11.35 0.89 17.81
N ASP A 117 10.52 0.49 16.84
CA ASP A 117 10.52 1.04 15.48
C ASP A 117 9.69 2.33 15.37
N LEU A 118 8.73 2.54 16.29
CA LEU A 118 7.92 3.75 16.35
C LEU A 118 8.24 4.58 17.59
N TRP A 119 8.71 5.81 17.39
CA TRP A 119 9.02 6.74 18.48
C TRP A 119 8.02 7.90 18.54
N GLU A 120 7.67 8.31 19.75
CA GLU A 120 6.89 9.53 19.95
C GLU A 120 7.75 10.75 19.65
N THR A 121 7.26 11.62 18.77
CA THR A 121 7.99 12.82 18.33
C THR A 121 8.48 13.67 19.50
N ASP A 122 7.63 13.89 20.50
CA ASP A 122 7.96 14.69 21.68
C ASP A 122 9.15 14.09 22.46
N LYS A 123 9.17 12.76 22.60
CA LYS A 123 10.25 12.04 23.29
C LYS A 123 11.56 12.10 22.52
N VAL A 124 11.52 12.05 21.19
CA VAL A 124 12.72 12.21 20.35
C VAL A 124 13.27 13.62 20.48
N ILE A 125 12.42 14.64 20.44
CA ILE A 125 12.82 16.04 20.61
C ILE A 125 13.46 16.25 21.98
N GLU A 126 12.87 15.71 23.05
CA GLU A 126 13.41 15.82 24.40
C GLU A 126 14.80 15.19 24.53
N VAL A 127 14.96 13.93 24.10
CA VAL A 127 16.24 13.21 24.16
C VAL A 127 17.31 13.91 23.31
N MET A 128 16.94 14.37 22.10
CA MET A 128 17.86 15.11 21.24
C MET A 128 18.24 16.46 21.85
N ALA A 129 17.29 17.21 22.40
CA ALA A 129 17.57 18.49 23.05
C ALA A 129 18.54 18.31 24.22
N ASP A 130 18.38 17.26 25.03
CA ASP A 130 19.28 17.00 26.16
C ASP A 130 20.67 16.54 25.71
N ALA A 131 20.77 15.72 24.66
CA ALA A 131 22.04 15.37 24.04
C ALA A 131 22.78 16.62 23.53
N PHE A 132 22.06 17.54 22.86
CA PHE A 132 22.62 18.80 22.35
C PHE A 132 23.09 19.74 23.45
N LYS A 133 22.29 19.91 24.51
CA LYS A 133 22.69 20.71 25.68
C LYS A 133 23.99 20.17 26.27
N THR A 134 24.10 18.85 26.41
CA THR A 134 25.29 18.18 26.94
C THR A 134 26.51 18.41 26.05
N LEU A 135 26.36 18.26 24.73
CA LEU A 135 27.42 18.53 23.74
C LEU A 135 27.88 19.98 23.80
N ARG A 136 26.94 20.93 23.80
CA ARG A 136 27.22 22.37 23.90
C ARG A 136 27.98 22.70 25.17
N MET A 137 27.54 22.18 26.32
CA MET A 137 28.23 22.36 27.59
C MET A 137 29.66 21.84 27.54
N THR A 138 29.87 20.66 26.96
CA THR A 138 31.19 20.04 26.83
C THR A 138 32.13 20.89 25.97
N LEU A 139 31.66 21.39 24.83
CA LEU A 139 32.45 22.24 23.93
C LEU A 139 32.82 23.59 24.57
N LEU A 140 31.89 24.22 25.29
CA LEU A 140 32.17 25.47 26.00
C LEU A 140 33.24 25.28 27.08
N LEU A 141 33.16 24.19 27.86
CA LEU A 141 34.15 23.86 28.88
C LEU A 141 35.50 23.43 28.30
N ALA A 142 35.52 22.86 27.09
CA ALA A 142 36.76 22.50 26.41
C ALA A 142 37.63 23.75 26.16
N GLY A 143 37.03 24.88 25.78
CA GLY A 143 37.75 26.14 25.62
C GLY A 143 38.45 26.60 26.89
N ASP A 144 37.75 26.52 28.04
CA ASP A 144 38.31 26.88 29.35
C ASP A 144 39.39 25.88 29.82
N THR A 145 39.29 24.61 29.42
CA THR A 145 40.29 23.57 29.74
C THR A 145 41.58 23.82 28.96
N VAL A 146 41.49 24.10 27.66
CA VAL A 146 42.66 24.41 26.82
C VAL A 146 43.33 25.70 27.27
N GLU A 147 42.58 26.70 27.75
CA GLU A 147 43.15 27.92 28.33
C GLU A 147 44.09 27.61 29.51
N ARG A 148 43.66 26.74 30.43
CA ARG A 148 44.46 26.37 31.62
C ARG A 148 45.70 25.56 31.27
N GLU A 149 45.59 24.66 30.29
CA GLU A 149 46.66 23.72 29.94
C GLU A 149 47.70 24.31 28.97
N MET A 150 47.28 25.18 28.04
CA MET A 150 48.12 25.66 26.94
C MET A 150 48.38 27.17 26.98
N THR A 151 47.89 27.89 27.99
CA THR A 151 47.99 29.37 28.11
C THR A 151 47.64 30.08 26.80
N LEU A 152 46.37 29.96 26.39
CA LEU A 152 45.87 30.64 25.20
C LEU A 152 45.79 32.16 25.40
N THR A 153 46.10 32.91 24.34
CA THR A 153 45.85 34.36 24.32
C THR A 153 44.34 34.66 24.19
N HIS A 154 43.91 35.83 24.66
CA HIS A 154 42.49 36.23 24.60
C HIS A 154 41.92 36.20 23.17
N GLN A 155 42.72 36.59 22.17
CA GLN A 155 42.31 36.56 20.76
C GLN A 155 42.11 35.12 20.24
N GLN A 156 42.95 34.18 20.66
CA GLN A 156 42.81 32.76 20.28
C GLN A 156 41.58 32.14 20.94
N ARG A 157 41.30 32.51 22.20
CA ARG A 157 40.09 32.09 22.93
C ARG A 157 38.81 32.56 22.25
N ASP A 158 38.74 33.84 21.89
CA ASP A 158 37.56 34.38 21.21
C ASP A 158 37.34 33.71 19.86
N LYS A 159 38.42 33.39 19.12
CA LYS A 159 38.30 32.61 17.88
C LYS A 159 37.82 31.18 18.11
N LEU A 160 38.31 30.49 19.14
CA LEU A 160 37.87 29.14 19.50
C LEU A 160 36.39 29.11 19.86
N ARG A 161 35.92 30.11 20.60
CA ARG A 161 34.49 30.26 20.95
C ARG A 161 33.62 30.46 19.72
N VAL A 162 34.00 31.35 18.81
CA VAL A 162 33.26 31.57 17.55
C VAL A 162 33.22 30.30 16.69
N ILE A 163 34.30 29.52 16.66
CA ILE A 163 34.35 28.25 15.93
C ILE A 163 33.39 27.23 16.57
N PHE A 164 33.39 27.11 17.89
CA PHE A 164 32.48 26.18 18.60
C PHE A 164 31.01 26.58 18.47
N ASP A 165 30.69 27.86 18.60
CA ASP A 165 29.32 28.36 18.41
C ASP A 165 28.85 28.17 16.96
N GLY A 166 29.75 28.39 15.98
CA GLY A 166 29.47 28.12 14.56
C GLY A 166 29.19 26.64 14.31
N ALA A 167 30.06 25.74 14.80
CA ALA A 167 29.89 24.30 14.65
C ALA A 167 28.59 23.78 15.29
N LEU A 168 28.18 24.36 16.42
CA LEU A 168 26.90 24.01 17.07
C LEU A 168 25.69 24.44 16.24
N ASN A 169 25.72 25.64 15.67
CA ASN A 169 24.64 26.14 14.82
C ASN A 169 24.54 25.35 13.51
N ASP A 170 25.67 25.09 12.84
CA ASP A 170 25.71 24.29 11.62
C ASP A 170 25.14 22.88 11.85
N LEU A 171 25.44 22.29 13.00
CA LEU A 171 24.96 20.96 13.36
C LEU A 171 23.45 20.97 13.67
N ALA A 172 22.94 22.02 14.30
CA ALA A 172 21.50 22.21 14.50
C ALA A 172 20.76 22.39 13.16
N ASP A 173 21.27 23.26 12.29
CA ASP A 173 20.68 23.51 10.96
C ASP A 173 20.72 22.25 10.09
N SER A 174 21.82 21.48 10.15
CA SER A 174 21.93 20.22 9.40
C SER A 174 20.88 19.21 9.84
N LEU A 175 20.60 19.10 11.14
CA LEU A 175 19.54 18.21 11.61
C LEU A 175 18.16 18.66 11.13
N VAL A 176 17.82 19.93 11.30
CA VAL A 176 16.52 20.47 10.88
C VAL A 176 16.30 20.23 9.38
N ASN A 177 17.31 20.51 8.55
CA ASN A 177 17.23 20.31 7.11
C ASN A 177 17.08 18.82 6.74
N ARG A 178 17.83 17.91 7.38
CA ARG A 178 17.73 16.47 7.12
C ARG A 178 16.37 15.89 7.51
N PHE A 179 15.79 16.35 8.62
CA PHE A 179 14.43 15.95 9.01
C PHE A 179 13.38 16.52 8.05
N ALA A 180 13.54 17.76 7.58
CA ALA A 180 12.63 18.38 6.62
C ALA A 180 12.66 17.69 5.24
N ASP A 181 13.85 17.31 4.75
CA ASP A 181 14.00 16.66 3.44
C ASP A 181 13.45 15.23 3.43
N ARG A 182 13.57 14.51 4.56
CA ARG A 182 12.92 13.20 4.72
C ARG A 182 11.40 13.31 4.65
N ALA A 183 10.81 14.28 5.35
CA ALA A 183 9.37 14.50 5.35
C ALA A 183 8.83 14.79 3.93
N LYS A 184 9.59 15.53 3.10
CA LYS A 184 9.20 15.79 1.70
C LYS A 184 9.28 14.54 0.83
N LYS A 185 10.25 13.65 1.09
CA LYS A 185 10.46 12.45 0.28
C LYS A 185 9.37 11.39 0.51
N GLU A 186 8.93 11.22 1.75
CA GLU A 186 7.84 10.29 2.10
C GLU A 186 6.50 10.71 1.46
N VAL A 187 6.24 12.02 1.31
CA VAL A 187 5.02 12.52 0.63
C VAL A 187 5.01 12.24 -0.88
N ILE A 188 6.18 12.28 -1.52
CA ILE A 188 6.29 12.03 -2.97
C ILE A 188 6.10 10.54 -3.28
N ASP A 189 6.63 9.65 -2.44
CA ASP A 189 6.49 8.21 -2.63
C ASP A 189 5.04 7.72 -2.42
N ASP A 190 4.23 8.41 -1.60
CA ASP A 190 2.81 8.10 -1.39
C ASP A 190 1.91 8.60 -2.54
N ASP A 191 2.30 9.66 -3.26
CA ASP A 191 1.55 10.22 -4.40
C ASP A 191 1.82 9.50 -5.74
N GLU A 192 2.88 8.66 -5.83
CA GLU A 192 3.26 7.91 -7.04
C GLU A 192 2.71 6.46 -7.12
N ILE A 193 1.82 6.03 -6.20
CA ILE A 193 1.27 4.65 -6.13
C ILE A 193 -0.24 4.55 -6.41
#